data_AF-A0A2D7HHC6-F1
#
_entry.id   AF-A0A2D7HHC6-F1
#
_cell.length_a   1.000
_cell.length_b   1.000
_cell.length_c   1.000
_cell.angle_alpha   90.00
_cell.angle_beta   90.00
_cell.angle_gamma   90.00
#
_symmetry.space_group_name_H-M   'P 1'
#
loop_
_entity.id
_entity.type
_entity.pdbx_description
1 polymer ?
#
loop_
_entity_poly.entity_id
_entity_poly.type
_entity_poly.pdbx_seq_one_letter_code
_entity_poly.pdbx_strand_id
1 'polypeptide(L)'
;MASGGSSIGALGLEQALNVQDAQDAEIRLLRRELDDLKMQMQLGSIAEQLARDSKKRLPIVEIATLSPVMAQEHAAVELLTEPTGFRAFYQRGFLIEPYDKRKTPFELKINGWIQFRHHAFTRTVDSWTDNAGVTRPVLNRNAFDIERARLSFRGCAIDPRLTYFLQLDGDTDGSHTVDFFDYWWSWEVSDDFRIQIGKRKVPASRQWLLGARRTRFSDRPMADDFFRPDRTVGIFGLGKLGDSCHYELMVGNGYRTTNLPPAVVDDRFTFAATSYIEPAGKFGSQLVDFDCTCSPLWQLGHSFVYSPQTSNQLGIPLDESDFLRLADGTRLNQTGALAPGVAVSEFDLWFYGVDLAWKHRGWSADSEVFFRWIENLRGDGPLPVDSVFQHGLYVEGGKFLIERTFDLNFRYSYVNGDFGNGSEFAGGFNWYPLAKPTLKFTFDVTRLNRSPLQNRSADISVGDSGVLFRSQFQAEF
;
A
#
# COMPACT_ATOMS: atom_id res chain seq x y z
N MET A 1 58.69 -29.61 40.23
CA MET A 1 59.37 -30.07 39.01
C MET A 1 58.36 -30.86 38.19
N ALA A 2 58.20 -30.48 36.90
CA ALA A 2 57.66 -31.23 35.76
C ALA A 2 56.24 -31.85 35.86
N SER A 3 55.36 -31.87 34.86
CA SER A 3 55.29 -31.27 33.51
C SER A 3 53.90 -31.67 32.97
N GLY A 4 52.99 -30.71 32.77
CA GLY A 4 51.69 -30.93 32.14
C GLY A 4 51.70 -30.33 30.74
N GLY A 5 51.54 -31.16 29.71
CA GLY A 5 51.59 -30.76 28.30
C GLY A 5 50.42 -31.32 27.49
N SER A 6 49.54 -30.40 27.08
CA SER A 6 48.62 -30.36 25.92
C SER A 6 48.09 -31.65 25.26
N SER A 7 46.77 -31.87 25.35
CA SER A 7 46.00 -32.61 24.33
C SER A 7 44.69 -31.94 23.89
N ILE A 8 44.43 -30.69 24.30
CA ILE A 8 43.12 -30.01 24.06
C ILE A 8 43.14 -29.13 22.80
N GLY A 9 44.31 -28.83 22.22
CA GLY A 9 44.43 -27.94 21.04
C GLY A 9 44.15 -28.58 19.67
N ALA A 10 44.27 -29.91 19.53
CA ALA A 10 44.21 -30.56 18.21
C ALA A 10 42.77 -30.76 17.69
N LEU A 11 41.81 -31.09 18.58
CA LEU A 11 40.41 -31.36 18.21
C LEU A 11 39.63 -30.11 17.78
N GLY A 12 39.93 -28.94 18.37
CA GLY A 12 39.29 -27.67 17.98
C GLY A 12 39.79 -27.12 16.65
N LEU A 13 41.05 -27.42 16.29
CA LEU A 13 41.65 -27.00 15.02
C LEU A 13 41.13 -27.82 13.84
N GLU A 14 40.93 -29.14 14.00
CA GLU A 14 40.33 -30.00 12.97
C GLU A 14 38.86 -29.65 12.69
N GLN A 15 38.07 -29.31 13.72
CA GLN A 15 36.68 -28.86 13.51
C GLN A 15 36.61 -27.51 12.82
N ALA A 16 37.49 -26.56 13.15
CA ALA A 16 37.55 -25.27 12.47
C ALA A 16 37.99 -25.40 11.01
N LEU A 17 38.96 -26.29 10.72
CA LEU A 17 39.42 -26.56 9.35
C LEU A 17 38.30 -27.18 8.50
N ASN A 18 37.56 -28.14 9.05
CA ASN A 18 36.44 -28.80 8.35
C ASN A 18 35.27 -27.84 8.04
N VAL A 19 34.98 -26.88 8.93
CA VAL A 19 33.96 -25.85 8.69
C VAL A 19 34.41 -24.87 7.60
N GLN A 20 35.70 -24.51 7.60
CA GLN A 20 36.26 -23.62 6.59
C GLN A 20 36.31 -24.29 5.19
N ASP A 21 36.66 -25.57 5.13
CA ASP A 21 36.67 -26.34 3.88
C ASP A 21 35.24 -26.52 3.31
N ALA A 22 34.24 -26.68 4.18
CA ALA A 22 32.83 -26.75 3.79
C ALA A 22 32.33 -25.40 3.23
N GLN A 23 32.67 -24.28 3.89
CA GLN A 23 32.35 -22.93 3.40
C GLN A 23 33.04 -22.62 2.07
N ASP A 24 34.30 -23.01 1.91
CA ASP A 24 35.02 -22.83 0.65
C ASP A 24 34.44 -23.69 -0.49
N ALA A 25 33.90 -24.87 -0.17
CA ALA A 25 33.19 -25.70 -1.15
C ALA A 25 31.87 -25.07 -1.59
N GLU A 26 31.11 -24.49 -0.67
CA GLU A 26 29.85 -23.79 -0.94
C GLU A 26 30.08 -22.52 -1.78
N ILE A 27 31.11 -21.72 -1.45
CA ILE A 27 31.48 -20.54 -2.23
C ILE A 27 31.89 -20.92 -3.66
N ARG A 28 32.60 -22.05 -3.85
CA ARG A 28 32.96 -22.54 -5.18
C ARG A 28 31.74 -22.97 -5.99
N LEU A 29 30.73 -23.54 -5.34
CA LEU A 29 29.48 -23.95 -6.00
C LEU A 29 28.66 -22.72 -6.43
N LEU A 30 28.50 -21.75 -5.54
CA LEU A 30 27.80 -20.48 -5.82
C LEU A 30 28.47 -19.68 -6.95
N ARG A 31 29.81 -19.69 -7.03
CA ARG A 31 30.52 -19.06 -8.14
C ARG A 31 30.25 -19.73 -9.48
N ARG A 32 30.13 -21.07 -9.52
CA ARG A 32 29.77 -21.79 -10.75
C ARG A 32 28.34 -21.48 -11.18
N GLU A 33 27.38 -21.47 -10.25
CA GLU A 33 26.00 -21.09 -10.55
C GLU A 33 25.90 -19.66 -11.10
N LEU A 34 26.69 -18.73 -10.52
CA LEU A 34 26.73 -17.34 -11.00
C LEU A 34 27.31 -17.24 -12.41
N ASP A 35 28.33 -18.02 -12.74
CA ASP A 35 28.94 -18.03 -14.07
C ASP A 35 28.01 -18.67 -15.12
N ASP A 36 27.29 -19.73 -14.77
CA ASP A 36 26.24 -20.31 -15.62
C ASP A 36 25.09 -19.32 -15.86
N LEU A 37 24.66 -18.59 -14.82
CA LEU A 37 23.62 -17.57 -14.95
C LEU A 37 24.05 -16.41 -15.86
N LYS A 38 25.31 -15.96 -15.73
CA LYS A 38 25.89 -14.94 -16.62
C LYS A 38 25.96 -15.42 -18.07
N MET A 39 26.30 -16.69 -18.29
CA MET A 39 26.32 -17.28 -19.63
C MET A 39 24.91 -17.35 -20.23
N GLN A 40 23.90 -17.72 -19.44
CA GLN A 40 22.49 -17.70 -19.87
C GLN A 40 22.00 -16.29 -20.19
N MET A 41 22.37 -15.30 -19.39
CA MET A 41 22.03 -13.89 -19.66
C MET A 41 22.70 -13.37 -20.94
N GLN A 42 23.96 -13.73 -21.19
CA GLN A 42 24.63 -13.38 -22.45
C GLN A 42 23.96 -14.04 -23.66
N LEU A 43 23.59 -15.31 -23.57
CA LEU A 43 22.86 -16.01 -24.63
C LEU A 43 21.48 -15.37 -24.90
N GLY A 44 20.76 -14.96 -23.84
CA GLY A 44 19.52 -14.20 -23.97
C GLY A 44 19.71 -12.85 -24.68
N SER A 45 20.78 -12.12 -24.35
CA SER A 45 21.10 -10.84 -24.99
C SER A 45 21.44 -10.97 -26.48
N ILE A 46 22.12 -12.06 -26.88
CA ILE A 46 22.44 -12.36 -28.28
C ILE A 46 21.17 -12.73 -29.06
N ALA A 47 20.25 -13.49 -28.45
CA ALA A 47 18.96 -13.83 -29.04
C ALA A 47 18.08 -12.57 -29.27
N GLU A 48 18.09 -11.62 -28.32
CA GLU A 48 17.40 -10.34 -28.47
C GLU A 48 18.02 -9.45 -29.56
N GLN A 49 19.35 -9.45 -29.71
CA GLN A 49 20.03 -8.73 -30.80
C GLN A 49 19.68 -9.31 -32.18
N LEU A 50 19.66 -10.64 -32.32
CA LEU A 50 19.27 -11.32 -33.56
C LEU A 50 17.81 -11.03 -33.94
N ALA A 51 16.91 -10.94 -32.96
CA ALA A 51 15.50 -10.58 -33.19
C ALA A 51 15.29 -9.10 -33.56
N ARG A 52 16.21 -8.20 -33.17
CA ARG A 52 16.20 -6.79 -33.59
C ARG A 52 16.71 -6.62 -35.02
N ASP A 53 17.72 -7.39 -35.42
CA ASP A 53 18.27 -7.31 -36.78
C ASP A 53 17.33 -7.94 -37.82
N SER A 54 16.54 -8.96 -37.46
CA SER A 54 15.52 -9.53 -38.36
C SER A 54 14.34 -8.58 -38.65
N LYS A 55 14.05 -7.62 -37.76
CA LYS A 55 13.00 -6.60 -37.96
C LYS A 55 13.42 -5.45 -38.89
N LYS A 56 14.70 -5.34 -39.27
CA LYS A 56 15.22 -4.26 -40.13
C LYS A 56 15.16 -4.54 -41.64
N ARG A 57 14.68 -5.70 -42.08
CA ARG A 57 14.51 -6.01 -43.50
C ARG A 57 13.18 -6.68 -43.75
N LEU A 58 12.23 -5.96 -44.36
CA LEU A 58 11.22 -6.48 -45.30
C LEU A 58 10.70 -5.30 -46.16
N PRO A 59 10.42 -5.51 -47.47
CA PRO A 59 10.21 -4.43 -48.45
C PRO A 59 8.75 -3.99 -48.60
N ILE A 60 8.61 -2.74 -49.05
CA ILE A 60 7.38 -2.02 -49.40
C ILE A 60 6.83 -2.58 -50.73
N VAL A 61 5.53 -2.88 -50.79
CA VAL A 61 4.78 -3.08 -52.05
C VAL A 61 3.70 -2.01 -52.14
N GLU A 62 3.70 -1.31 -53.28
CA GLU A 62 2.86 -0.16 -53.64
C GLU A 62 1.37 -0.51 -53.78
N ILE A 63 0.51 0.44 -53.39
CA ILE A 63 -0.93 0.43 -53.67
C ILE A 63 -1.21 1.40 -54.83
N ALA A 64 -1.73 0.88 -55.94
CA ALA A 64 -2.13 1.65 -57.11
C ALA A 64 -3.62 2.05 -57.08
N THR A 65 -3.85 3.36 -57.23
CA THR A 65 -4.91 4.09 -57.97
C THR A 65 -6.42 3.79 -57.77
N LEU A 66 -7.17 4.88 -57.57
CA LEU A 66 -8.64 4.97 -57.47
C LEU A 66 -9.34 5.26 -58.82
N SER A 67 -10.47 4.55 -59.02
CA SER A 67 -11.74 4.92 -59.71
C SER A 67 -11.80 4.99 -61.26
N PRO A 68 -12.92 4.58 -61.91
CA PRO A 68 -14.25 5.22 -61.78
C PRO A 68 -15.55 4.35 -61.83
N VAL A 69 -16.60 4.92 -61.21
CA VAL A 69 -18.02 5.07 -61.64
C VAL A 69 -18.93 3.83 -61.94
N MET A 70 -19.95 3.73 -61.07
CA MET A 70 -21.38 3.32 -61.23
C MET A 70 -21.80 2.01 -61.94
N ALA A 71 -22.48 1.16 -61.17
CA ALA A 71 -23.73 0.50 -61.55
C ALA A 71 -24.59 0.23 -60.30
N GLN A 72 -25.86 0.64 -60.35
CA GLN A 72 -26.93 0.31 -59.40
C GLN A 72 -27.33 -1.15 -59.54
N GLU A 73 -27.56 -1.87 -58.44
CA GLU A 73 -28.80 -2.59 -58.11
C GLU A 73 -28.60 -3.61 -56.97
N HIS A 74 -29.71 -3.80 -56.24
CA HIS A 74 -29.93 -4.69 -55.10
C HIS A 74 -29.46 -4.19 -53.74
N ALA A 75 -30.39 -3.49 -53.08
CA ALA A 75 -30.46 -3.42 -51.63
C ALA A 75 -30.65 -4.84 -51.06
N ALA A 76 -29.54 -5.56 -50.91
CA ALA A 76 -29.45 -6.56 -49.87
C ALA A 76 -29.41 -5.79 -48.55
N VAL A 77 -30.44 -5.95 -47.72
CA VAL A 77 -30.29 -5.72 -46.28
C VAL A 77 -29.26 -6.75 -45.85
N GLU A 78 -27.99 -6.37 -45.91
CA GLU A 78 -26.90 -7.11 -45.31
C GLU A 78 -27.24 -7.13 -43.82
N LEU A 79 -27.79 -8.27 -43.38
CA LEU A 79 -27.98 -8.56 -41.98
C LEU A 79 -26.58 -8.47 -41.40
N LEU A 80 -26.23 -7.31 -40.81
CA LEU A 80 -24.96 -7.11 -40.14
C LEU A 80 -24.86 -8.24 -39.12
N THR A 81 -24.06 -9.25 -39.44
CA THR A 81 -23.70 -10.31 -38.50
C THR A 81 -23.28 -9.59 -37.23
N GLU A 82 -24.00 -9.81 -36.12
CA GLU A 82 -23.63 -9.22 -34.84
C GLU A 82 -22.15 -9.46 -34.66
N PRO A 83 -21.34 -8.42 -34.44
CA PRO A 83 -19.89 -8.58 -34.40
C PRO A 83 -19.57 -9.58 -33.29
N THR A 84 -19.15 -10.79 -33.66
CA THR A 84 -18.71 -11.81 -32.71
C THR A 84 -17.26 -11.51 -32.36
N GLY A 85 -16.93 -11.42 -31.07
CA GLY A 85 -15.56 -11.20 -30.60
C GLY A 85 -15.44 -10.06 -29.61
N PHE A 86 -14.24 -9.48 -29.55
CA PHE A 86 -13.89 -8.40 -28.63
C PHE A 86 -13.60 -7.11 -29.39
N ARG A 87 -13.83 -5.99 -28.72
CA ARG A 87 -13.36 -4.67 -29.13
C ARG A 87 -12.38 -4.13 -28.10
N ALA A 88 -11.41 -3.35 -28.57
CA ALA A 88 -10.43 -2.68 -27.72
C ALA A 88 -10.51 -1.16 -27.94
N PHE A 89 -10.61 -0.39 -26.86
CA PHE A 89 -10.59 1.07 -26.92
C PHE A 89 -10.12 1.67 -25.59
N TYR A 90 -9.79 2.96 -25.60
CA TYR A 90 -9.36 3.68 -24.42
C TYR A 90 -10.54 4.37 -23.73
N GLN A 91 -10.84 3.98 -22.49
CA GLN A 91 -11.91 4.57 -21.68
C GLN A 91 -11.45 4.72 -20.22
N ARG A 92 -10.59 5.72 -19.96
CA ARG A 92 -9.90 5.91 -18.66
C ARG A 92 -9.17 4.61 -18.26
N GLY A 93 -8.36 4.09 -19.18
CA GLY A 93 -7.75 2.76 -19.16
C GLY A 93 -7.98 2.01 -20.46
N PHE A 94 -7.13 1.04 -20.76
CA PHE A 94 -7.30 0.15 -21.92
C PHE A 94 -8.36 -0.89 -21.61
N LEU A 95 -9.49 -0.83 -22.32
CA LEU A 95 -10.61 -1.74 -22.13
C LEU A 95 -10.69 -2.70 -23.32
N ILE A 96 -10.75 -4.00 -23.01
CA ILE A 96 -11.06 -5.09 -23.92
C ILE A 96 -12.37 -5.68 -23.42
N GLU A 97 -13.43 -5.58 -24.23
CA GLU A 97 -14.76 -6.06 -23.86
C GLU A 97 -15.42 -6.75 -25.06
N PRO A 98 -16.36 -7.67 -24.83
CA PRO A 98 -17.08 -8.36 -25.89
C PRO A 98 -18.06 -7.38 -26.56
N TYR A 99 -18.43 -7.65 -27.80
CA TYR A 99 -19.56 -6.94 -28.41
C TYR A 99 -20.91 -7.29 -27.75
N ASP A 100 -21.06 -8.54 -27.29
CA ASP A 100 -22.22 -9.01 -26.52
C ASP A 100 -21.78 -9.66 -25.20
N LYS A 101 -21.96 -8.94 -24.10
CA LYS A 101 -21.64 -9.42 -22.73
C LYS A 101 -22.53 -10.58 -22.26
N ARG A 102 -23.70 -10.78 -22.88
CA ARG A 102 -24.58 -11.90 -22.52
C ARG A 102 -24.07 -13.22 -23.10
N LYS A 103 -23.41 -13.17 -24.26
CA LYS A 103 -22.80 -14.35 -24.91
C LYS A 103 -21.40 -14.64 -24.39
N THR A 104 -20.59 -13.60 -24.16
CA THR A 104 -19.18 -13.73 -23.78
C THR A 104 -18.89 -12.85 -22.57
N PRO A 105 -19.15 -13.28 -21.32
CA PRO A 105 -19.04 -12.45 -20.11
C PRO A 105 -17.59 -12.33 -19.61
N PHE A 106 -16.69 -11.87 -20.48
CA PHE A 106 -15.28 -11.67 -20.16
C PHE A 106 -14.88 -10.23 -20.48
N GLU A 107 -14.50 -9.47 -19.47
CA GLU A 107 -14.03 -8.09 -19.63
C GLU A 107 -12.64 -7.96 -19.02
N LEU A 108 -11.78 -7.18 -19.67
CA LEU A 108 -10.48 -6.81 -19.13
C LEU A 108 -10.23 -5.31 -19.31
N LYS A 109 -10.03 -4.63 -18.20
CA LYS A 109 -9.59 -3.25 -18.14
C LYS A 109 -8.23 -3.15 -17.46
N ILE A 110 -7.29 -2.54 -18.17
CA ILE A 110 -5.92 -2.32 -17.72
C ILE A 110 -5.76 -0.84 -17.39
N ASN A 111 -5.28 -0.55 -16.18
CA ASN A 111 -4.93 0.79 -15.72
C ASN A 111 -3.56 0.74 -15.06
N GLY A 112 -2.81 1.84 -15.15
CA GLY A 112 -1.53 1.94 -14.47
C GLY A 112 -1.22 3.35 -14.00
N TRP A 113 -0.27 3.47 -13.07
CA TRP A 113 0.30 4.75 -12.68
C TRP A 113 1.70 4.60 -12.12
N ILE A 114 2.48 5.66 -12.23
CA ILE A 114 3.82 5.75 -11.65
C ILE A 114 3.90 7.02 -10.81
N GLN A 115 4.47 6.92 -9.62
CA GLN A 115 4.83 8.01 -8.72
C GLN A 115 6.36 8.06 -8.62
N PHE A 116 6.96 9.04 -9.28
CA PHE A 116 8.39 9.34 -9.11
C PHE A 116 8.53 10.43 -8.06
N ARG A 117 9.40 10.23 -7.07
CA ARG A 117 9.53 11.15 -5.94
C ARG A 117 10.98 11.47 -5.65
N HIS A 118 11.19 12.71 -5.24
CA HIS A 118 12.37 13.18 -4.52
C HIS A 118 11.95 13.42 -3.08
N HIS A 119 12.75 12.94 -2.13
CA HIS A 119 12.57 13.25 -0.72
C HIS A 119 13.91 13.65 -0.07
N ALA A 120 13.86 14.60 0.86
CA ALA A 120 15.01 14.99 1.67
C ALA A 120 14.60 15.28 3.11
N PHE A 121 15.32 14.73 4.08
CA PHE A 121 15.08 14.94 5.50
C PHE A 121 16.29 15.56 6.17
N THR A 122 16.07 16.65 6.89
CA THR A 122 17.07 17.33 7.72
C THR A 122 16.65 17.23 9.18
N ARG A 123 17.41 16.46 9.95
CA ARG A 123 17.20 16.23 11.39
C ARG A 123 17.48 17.48 12.23
N THR A 124 16.82 17.60 13.37
CA THR A 124 17.13 18.58 14.44
C THR A 124 17.69 17.94 15.71
N VAL A 125 17.81 16.61 15.74
CA VAL A 125 18.42 15.82 16.81
C VAL A 125 19.40 14.82 16.20
N ASP A 126 20.40 14.35 16.96
CA ASP A 126 21.36 13.34 16.50
C ASP A 126 20.86 11.90 16.70
N SER A 127 20.02 11.68 17.72
CA SER A 127 19.53 10.36 18.11
C SER A 127 18.21 10.47 18.85
N TRP A 128 17.55 9.33 19.04
CA TRP A 128 16.38 9.16 19.90
C TRP A 128 16.54 7.88 20.73
N THR A 129 15.94 7.85 21.91
CA THR A 129 15.94 6.70 22.81
C THR A 129 14.51 6.21 23.00
N ASP A 130 14.31 4.92 22.79
CA ASP A 130 13.01 4.27 22.95
C ASP A 130 12.72 3.89 24.41
N ASN A 131 11.49 3.47 24.73
CA ASN A 131 11.10 3.05 26.08
C ASN A 131 11.87 1.80 26.58
N ALA A 132 12.46 1.01 25.68
CA ALA A 132 13.33 -0.10 26.04
C ALA A 132 14.78 0.35 26.37
N GLY A 133 15.07 1.64 26.32
CA GLY A 133 16.39 2.22 26.61
C GLY A 133 17.38 2.11 25.45
N VAL A 134 16.93 1.74 24.24
CA VAL A 134 17.79 1.61 23.06
C VAL A 134 17.87 2.95 22.33
N THR A 135 19.07 3.52 22.29
CA THR A 135 19.37 4.75 21.55
C THR A 135 19.72 4.44 20.10
N ARG A 136 19.01 5.07 19.15
CA ARG A 136 19.23 4.93 17.71
C ARG A 136 19.52 6.30 17.07
N PRO A 137 20.40 6.37 16.06
CA PRO A 137 20.68 7.62 15.37
C PRO A 137 19.48 8.09 14.54
N VAL A 138 19.31 9.41 14.43
CA VAL A 138 18.43 10.03 13.44
C VAL A 138 19.31 10.50 12.29
N LEU A 139 19.02 10.05 11.06
CA LEU A 139 19.88 10.28 9.90
C LEU A 139 19.25 11.27 8.93
N ASN A 140 20.06 12.15 8.35
CA ASN A 140 19.64 12.95 7.19
C ASN A 140 19.48 12.03 5.98
N ARG A 141 18.53 12.36 5.11
CA ARG A 141 18.22 11.57 3.91
C ARG A 141 18.05 12.50 2.71
N ASN A 142 18.43 12.06 1.52
CA ASN A 142 18.20 12.77 0.26
C ASN A 142 18.29 11.75 -0.88
N ALA A 143 17.15 11.42 -1.49
CA ALA A 143 17.09 10.39 -2.50
C ALA A 143 15.98 10.65 -3.53
N PHE A 144 16.13 10.00 -4.67
CA PHE A 144 15.05 9.80 -5.63
C PHE A 144 14.58 8.35 -5.54
N ASP A 145 13.29 8.14 -5.70
CA ASP A 145 12.68 6.81 -5.76
C ASP A 145 11.48 6.79 -6.73
N ILE A 146 11.09 5.57 -7.08
CA ILE A 146 9.77 5.25 -7.57
C ILE A 146 9.03 4.69 -6.37
N GLU A 147 8.29 5.55 -5.68
CA GLU A 147 7.44 5.18 -4.55
C GLU A 147 6.44 4.08 -4.96
N ARG A 148 5.76 4.26 -6.10
CA ARG A 148 4.75 3.30 -6.60
C ARG A 148 4.73 3.26 -8.11
N ALA A 149 4.99 2.09 -8.69
CA ALA A 149 4.72 1.74 -10.07
C ALA A 149 3.70 0.61 -10.10
N ARG A 150 2.44 0.96 -10.38
CA ARG A 150 1.32 0.02 -10.27
C ARG A 150 0.68 -0.25 -11.60
N LEU A 151 0.36 -1.52 -11.81
CA LEU A 151 -0.43 -2.01 -12.93
C LEU A 151 -1.61 -2.78 -12.38
N SER A 152 -2.81 -2.50 -12.87
CA SER A 152 -4.03 -3.15 -12.41
C SER A 152 -4.85 -3.69 -13.57
N PHE A 153 -5.45 -4.86 -13.33
CA PHE A 153 -6.32 -5.60 -14.22
C PHE A 153 -7.63 -5.83 -13.50
N ARG A 154 -8.75 -5.56 -14.17
CA ARG A 154 -10.09 -5.76 -13.61
C ARG A 154 -11.11 -6.03 -14.69
N GLY A 155 -12.22 -6.65 -14.32
CA GLY A 155 -13.36 -6.85 -15.22
C GLY A 155 -14.28 -7.92 -14.67
N CYS A 156 -15.07 -8.55 -15.53
CA CYS A 156 -15.87 -9.72 -15.22
C CYS A 156 -15.33 -10.98 -15.90
N ALA A 157 -15.65 -12.14 -15.34
CA ALA A 157 -15.34 -13.44 -15.93
C ALA A 157 -16.46 -14.43 -15.61
N ILE A 158 -16.78 -15.32 -16.56
CA ILE A 158 -17.77 -16.42 -16.42
C ILE A 158 -19.23 -15.94 -16.30
N ASP A 159 -19.51 -14.93 -15.49
CA ASP A 159 -20.82 -14.31 -15.27
C ASP A 159 -20.62 -12.81 -15.05
N PRO A 160 -21.50 -11.91 -15.56
CA PRO A 160 -21.40 -10.48 -15.30
C PRO A 160 -21.36 -10.09 -13.81
N ARG A 161 -21.90 -10.93 -12.91
CA ARG A 161 -21.88 -10.76 -11.45
C ARG A 161 -20.55 -11.14 -10.82
N LEU A 162 -19.73 -11.96 -11.50
CA LEU A 162 -18.40 -12.34 -11.03
C LEU A 162 -17.36 -11.38 -11.59
N THR A 163 -16.91 -10.46 -10.74
CA THR A 163 -15.86 -9.50 -11.06
C THR A 163 -14.55 -9.85 -10.38
N TYR A 164 -13.44 -9.39 -10.94
CA TYR A 164 -12.11 -9.58 -10.37
C TYR A 164 -11.32 -8.28 -10.36
N PHE A 165 -10.34 -8.24 -9.46
CA PHE A 165 -9.32 -7.21 -9.40
C PHE A 165 -7.96 -7.87 -9.15
N LEU A 166 -6.94 -7.37 -9.83
CA LEU A 166 -5.55 -7.77 -9.67
C LEU A 166 -4.68 -6.51 -9.78
N GLN A 167 -3.85 -6.24 -8.80
CA GLN A 167 -2.91 -5.12 -8.79
C GLN A 167 -1.50 -5.62 -8.51
N LEU A 168 -0.58 -5.26 -9.39
CA LEU A 168 0.85 -5.37 -9.20
C LEU A 168 1.38 -4.05 -8.65
N ASP A 169 2.29 -4.11 -7.70
CA ASP A 169 2.99 -2.96 -7.12
C ASP A 169 4.49 -3.20 -7.20
N GLY A 170 5.22 -2.23 -7.74
CA GLY A 170 6.67 -2.20 -7.70
C GLY A 170 7.14 -0.86 -7.16
N ASP A 171 8.20 -0.89 -6.37
CA ASP A 171 8.79 0.28 -5.73
C ASP A 171 10.32 0.26 -5.80
N THR A 172 10.97 1.35 -5.37
CA THR A 172 12.42 1.40 -5.21
C THR A 172 12.87 1.86 -3.81
N ASP A 173 11.94 1.96 -2.86
CA ASP A 173 12.20 2.23 -1.44
C ASP A 173 12.24 0.92 -0.61
N GLY A 174 11.89 -0.21 -1.23
CA GLY A 174 11.97 -1.57 -0.71
C GLY A 174 13.13 -2.40 -1.28
N SER A 175 12.79 -3.59 -1.77
CA SER A 175 13.71 -4.57 -2.34
C SER A 175 13.79 -4.51 -3.87
N HIS A 176 13.18 -3.50 -4.50
CA HIS A 176 13.03 -3.40 -5.95
C HIS A 176 12.31 -4.61 -6.57
N THR A 177 11.32 -5.15 -5.86
CA THR A 177 10.53 -6.31 -6.28
C THR A 177 9.15 -5.89 -6.79
N VAL A 178 8.50 -6.77 -7.56
CA VAL A 178 7.10 -6.61 -7.96
C VAL A 178 6.26 -7.57 -7.15
N ASP A 179 5.28 -7.03 -6.44
CA ASP A 179 4.41 -7.76 -5.54
C ASP A 179 2.97 -7.80 -6.08
N PHE A 180 2.30 -8.95 -5.88
CA PHE A 180 0.85 -9.00 -6.00
C PHE A 180 0.23 -8.27 -4.81
N PHE A 181 -0.26 -7.05 -5.01
CA PHE A 181 -0.59 -6.14 -3.92
C PHE A 181 -2.02 -6.32 -3.41
N ASP A 182 -3.02 -6.11 -4.27
CA ASP A 182 -4.44 -6.34 -3.99
C ASP A 182 -4.98 -7.28 -5.08
N TYR A 183 -5.58 -8.40 -4.70
CA TYR A 183 -6.17 -9.34 -5.65
C TYR A 183 -7.33 -10.13 -5.04
N TRP A 184 -8.47 -10.11 -5.71
CA TRP A 184 -9.69 -10.73 -5.19
C TRP A 184 -10.71 -11.00 -6.30
N TRP A 185 -11.65 -11.88 -5.98
CA TRP A 185 -12.89 -12.08 -6.71
C TRP A 185 -14.05 -11.43 -5.94
N SER A 186 -15.06 -10.96 -6.66
CA SER A 186 -16.26 -10.36 -6.09
C SER A 186 -17.49 -10.91 -6.80
N TRP A 187 -18.43 -11.44 -6.02
CA TRP A 187 -19.72 -11.91 -6.49
C TRP A 187 -20.83 -10.94 -6.09
N GLU A 188 -21.55 -10.43 -7.08
CA GLU A 188 -22.73 -9.60 -6.85
C GLU A 188 -23.94 -10.48 -6.46
N VAL A 189 -24.34 -10.38 -5.19
CA VAL A 189 -25.47 -11.14 -4.63
C VAL A 189 -26.78 -10.41 -4.93
N SER A 190 -26.75 -9.07 -4.86
CA SER A 190 -27.85 -8.17 -5.22
C SER A 190 -27.29 -6.79 -5.59
N ASP A 191 -28.14 -5.89 -6.08
CA ASP A 191 -27.77 -4.50 -6.40
C ASP A 191 -27.17 -3.74 -5.21
N ASP A 192 -27.48 -4.17 -3.99
CA ASP A 192 -27.11 -3.52 -2.74
C ASP A 192 -26.03 -4.27 -1.95
N PHE A 193 -25.67 -5.49 -2.35
CA PHE A 193 -24.73 -6.33 -1.60
C PHE A 193 -23.87 -7.23 -2.48
N ARG A 194 -22.56 -7.25 -2.18
CA ARG A 194 -21.58 -8.13 -2.82
C ARG A 194 -20.65 -8.76 -1.79
N ILE A 195 -20.17 -9.95 -2.11
CA ILE A 195 -19.17 -10.68 -1.34
C ILE A 195 -17.86 -10.66 -2.12
N GLN A 196 -16.75 -10.37 -1.45
CA GLN A 196 -15.41 -10.50 -2.01
C GLN A 196 -14.58 -11.52 -1.23
N ILE A 197 -13.72 -12.22 -1.95
CA ILE A 197 -12.76 -13.18 -1.40
C ILE A 197 -11.38 -12.92 -2.00
N GLY A 198 -10.36 -12.86 -1.17
CA GLY A 198 -8.98 -12.64 -1.60
C GLY A 198 -8.20 -11.70 -0.69
N LYS A 199 -7.14 -11.09 -1.22
CA LYS A 199 -6.27 -10.16 -0.51
C LYS A 199 -6.64 -8.71 -0.81
N ARG A 200 -6.98 -7.96 0.24
CA ARG A 200 -7.19 -6.49 0.17
C ARG A 200 -6.95 -5.85 1.54
N LYS A 201 -7.09 -4.52 1.59
CA LYS A 201 -7.00 -3.73 2.81
C LYS A 201 -8.03 -4.19 3.85
N VAL A 202 -7.60 -4.29 5.11
CA VAL A 202 -8.51 -4.42 6.26
C VAL A 202 -9.34 -3.12 6.38
N PRO A 203 -10.68 -3.20 6.49
CA PRO A 203 -11.56 -2.06 6.71
C PRO A 203 -11.22 -1.32 8.01
N ALA A 204 -10.79 -0.07 7.91
CA ALA A 204 -10.43 0.76 9.06
C ALA A 204 -10.56 2.24 8.68
N SER A 205 -9.51 3.05 8.80
CA SER A 205 -9.57 4.49 8.50
C SER A 205 -9.95 4.80 7.05
N ARG A 206 -10.62 5.94 6.83
CA ARG A 206 -11.10 6.35 5.50
C ARG A 206 -9.93 6.64 4.57
N GLN A 207 -8.93 7.38 5.04
CA GLN A 207 -7.76 7.73 4.23
C GLN A 207 -6.88 6.53 3.93
N TRP A 208 -6.81 5.55 4.85
CA TRP A 208 -6.25 4.24 4.55
C TRP A 208 -6.97 3.58 3.38
N LEU A 209 -8.31 3.52 3.40
CA LEU A 209 -9.10 2.84 2.37
C LEU A 209 -8.98 3.51 1.00
N LEU A 210 -8.77 4.83 0.96
CA LEU A 210 -8.50 5.55 -0.27
C LEU A 210 -7.23 5.05 -0.98
N GLY A 211 -7.28 5.08 -2.32
CA GLY A 211 -6.12 4.76 -3.15
C GLY A 211 -4.98 5.75 -2.90
N ALA A 212 -3.74 5.27 -2.78
CA ALA A 212 -2.57 6.11 -2.49
C ALA A 212 -2.33 7.24 -3.52
N ARG A 213 -2.86 7.10 -4.73
CA ARG A 213 -2.83 8.15 -5.78
C ARG A 213 -3.83 9.30 -5.57
N ARG A 214 -4.70 9.18 -4.56
CA ARG A 214 -5.78 10.13 -4.23
C ARG A 214 -5.54 10.86 -2.90
N THR A 215 -4.39 10.65 -2.25
CA THR A 215 -3.98 11.42 -1.08
C THR A 215 -3.81 12.90 -1.45
N ARG A 216 -4.07 13.78 -0.47
CA ARG A 216 -3.89 15.23 -0.60
C ARG A 216 -2.42 15.61 -0.78
N PHE A 217 -1.56 15.05 0.06
CA PHE A 217 -0.10 15.20 -0.02
C PHE A 217 0.56 13.99 -0.72
N SER A 218 1.89 13.97 -0.76
CA SER A 218 2.66 12.86 -1.35
C SER A 218 2.33 11.51 -0.67
N ASP A 219 1.99 11.53 0.62
CA ASP A 219 1.45 10.37 1.35
C ASP A 219 0.35 10.76 2.38
N ARG A 220 -0.09 9.80 3.19
CA ARG A 220 -1.08 9.92 4.27
C ARG A 220 -0.50 10.63 5.50
N PRO A 221 -1.35 11.14 6.40
CA PRO A 221 -0.95 11.71 7.67
C PRO A 221 -0.22 10.69 8.54
N MET A 222 0.73 11.17 9.33
CA MET A 222 1.50 10.32 10.25
C MET A 222 0.61 9.50 11.20
N ALA A 223 -0.48 10.09 11.73
CA ALA A 223 -1.40 9.40 12.64
C ALA A 223 -2.20 8.31 11.93
N ASP A 224 -2.69 8.57 10.71
CA ASP A 224 -3.41 7.56 9.93
C ASP A 224 -2.52 6.33 9.70
N ASP A 225 -1.30 6.54 9.21
CA ASP A 225 -0.33 5.45 8.98
C ASP A 225 0.12 4.74 10.26
N PHE A 226 0.10 5.43 11.41
CA PHE A 226 0.46 4.84 12.70
C PHE A 226 -0.64 3.93 13.28
N PHE A 227 -1.91 4.31 13.10
CA PHE A 227 -3.03 3.58 13.68
C PHE A 227 -3.62 2.51 12.75
N ARG A 228 -3.61 2.74 11.44
CA ARG A 228 -4.28 1.86 10.48
C ARG A 228 -3.74 0.42 10.50
N PRO A 229 -4.56 -0.55 10.07
CA PRO A 229 -4.10 -1.87 9.68
C PRO A 229 -3.40 -1.86 8.33
N ASP A 230 -3.09 -3.05 7.83
CA ASP A 230 -2.62 -3.28 6.47
C ASP A 230 -3.58 -4.21 5.72
N ARG A 231 -3.05 -5.12 4.89
CA ARG A 231 -3.84 -6.07 4.12
C ARG A 231 -3.95 -7.40 4.82
N THR A 232 -5.02 -8.08 4.47
CA THR A 232 -5.25 -9.46 4.88
C THR A 232 -5.88 -10.26 3.74
N VAL A 233 -5.77 -11.57 3.83
CA VAL A 233 -6.57 -12.50 3.03
C VAL A 233 -7.81 -12.82 3.83
N GLY A 234 -8.98 -12.73 3.20
CA GLY A 234 -10.23 -12.93 3.91
C GLY A 234 -11.47 -12.87 3.02
N ILE A 235 -12.61 -12.76 3.70
CA ILE A 235 -13.94 -12.59 3.13
C ILE A 235 -14.47 -11.22 3.53
N PHE A 236 -14.99 -10.49 2.56
CA PHE A 236 -15.48 -9.12 2.73
C PHE A 236 -16.92 -9.02 2.22
N GLY A 237 -17.79 -8.41 3.01
CA GLY A 237 -19.16 -8.07 2.61
C GLY A 237 -19.25 -6.56 2.40
N LEU A 238 -19.53 -6.11 1.18
CA LEU A 238 -19.68 -4.70 0.86
C LEU A 238 -21.14 -4.45 0.49
N GLY A 239 -21.75 -3.45 1.13
CA GLY A 239 -23.13 -3.11 0.83
C GLY A 239 -23.45 -1.63 0.97
N LYS A 240 -24.69 -1.30 0.59
CA LYS A 240 -25.27 0.03 0.72
C LYS A 240 -26.70 -0.06 1.23
N LEU A 241 -27.14 0.99 1.91
CA LEU A 241 -28.53 1.19 2.32
C LEU A 241 -29.03 2.48 1.69
N GLY A 242 -29.90 2.37 0.69
CA GLY A 242 -30.24 3.48 -0.18
C GLY A 242 -29.01 4.01 -0.94
N ASP A 243 -29.03 5.31 -1.26
CA ASP A 243 -27.97 5.94 -2.06
C ASP A 243 -26.86 6.60 -1.24
N SER A 244 -27.06 6.77 0.07
CA SER A 244 -26.19 7.60 0.91
C SER A 244 -25.45 6.82 1.99
N CYS A 245 -25.88 5.61 2.35
CA CYS A 245 -25.24 4.83 3.41
C CYS A 245 -24.49 3.64 2.81
N HIS A 246 -23.25 3.46 3.24
CA HIS A 246 -22.37 2.40 2.77
C HIS A 246 -21.73 1.70 3.97
N TYR A 247 -21.50 0.39 3.83
CA TYR A 247 -20.81 -0.39 4.84
C TYR A 247 -19.92 -1.45 4.22
N GLU A 248 -18.87 -1.81 4.93
CA GLU A 248 -18.01 -2.96 4.64
C GLU A 248 -17.74 -3.74 5.93
N LEU A 249 -17.89 -5.06 5.85
CA LEU A 249 -17.61 -6.02 6.91
C LEU A 249 -16.52 -6.98 6.44
N MET A 250 -15.70 -7.47 7.35
CA MET A 250 -14.60 -8.40 7.03
C MET A 250 -14.41 -9.43 8.13
N VAL A 251 -14.11 -10.66 7.70
CA VAL A 251 -13.36 -11.66 8.48
C VAL A 251 -12.09 -12.00 7.69
N GLY A 252 -10.93 -11.92 8.32
CA GLY A 252 -9.63 -12.14 7.65
C GLY A 252 -8.56 -12.62 8.61
N ASN A 253 -7.41 -13.03 8.06
CA ASN A 253 -6.35 -13.71 8.80
C ASN A 253 -5.66 -12.87 9.88
N GLY A 254 -5.69 -11.54 9.83
CA GLY A 254 -4.94 -10.71 10.79
C GLY A 254 -5.03 -9.21 10.50
N TYR A 255 -4.61 -8.37 11.46
CA TYR A 255 -4.58 -6.90 11.31
C TYR A 255 -3.58 -6.45 10.24
N ARG A 256 -2.48 -7.20 10.09
CA ARG A 256 -1.42 -6.94 9.11
C ARG A 256 -0.72 -8.25 8.73
N THR A 257 -1.26 -8.93 7.72
CA THR A 257 -0.70 -10.20 7.22
C THR A 257 -0.26 -10.09 5.76
N THR A 258 0.04 -8.88 5.30
CA THR A 258 0.49 -8.62 3.93
C THR A 258 1.74 -9.45 3.62
N ASN A 259 1.64 -10.36 2.66
CA ASN A 259 2.74 -11.22 2.19
C ASN A 259 3.35 -12.15 3.26
N LEU A 260 2.68 -12.33 4.41
CA LEU A 260 3.10 -13.29 5.41
C LEU A 260 2.57 -14.70 5.09
N PRO A 261 3.41 -15.75 5.15
CA PRO A 261 2.93 -17.11 5.03
C PRO A 261 2.14 -17.54 6.28
N PRO A 262 1.22 -18.51 6.17
CA PRO A 262 0.43 -19.00 7.32
C PRO A 262 1.25 -19.48 8.52
N ALA A 263 2.53 -19.83 8.34
CA ALA A 263 3.37 -20.35 9.41
C ALA A 263 3.89 -19.27 10.40
N VAL A 264 3.78 -17.99 10.05
CA VAL A 264 4.29 -16.85 10.86
C VAL A 264 3.18 -15.88 11.28
N VAL A 265 1.93 -16.31 11.13
CA VAL A 265 0.72 -15.62 11.60
C VAL A 265 -0.03 -16.56 12.53
N ASP A 266 -0.88 -16.01 13.39
CA ASP A 266 -1.65 -16.83 14.34
C ASP A 266 -2.83 -17.57 13.67
N ASP A 267 -3.60 -18.28 14.48
CA ASP A 267 -4.77 -19.04 14.06
C ASP A 267 -6.11 -18.34 14.41
N ARG A 268 -6.09 -17.06 14.80
CA ARG A 268 -7.26 -16.27 15.20
C ARG A 268 -7.63 -15.24 14.13
N PHE A 269 -8.90 -15.20 13.76
CA PHE A 269 -9.36 -14.22 12.77
C PHE A 269 -9.45 -12.79 13.33
N THR A 270 -9.12 -11.83 12.48
CA THR A 270 -9.46 -10.41 12.64
C THR A 270 -10.84 -10.14 12.07
N PHE A 271 -11.60 -9.32 12.81
CA PHE A 271 -12.90 -8.83 12.40
C PHE A 271 -12.84 -7.32 12.22
N ALA A 272 -13.39 -6.83 11.12
CA ALA A 272 -13.41 -5.40 10.85
C ALA A 272 -14.74 -4.96 10.24
N ALA A 273 -15.14 -3.74 10.59
CA ALA A 273 -16.34 -3.10 10.08
C ALA A 273 -16.08 -1.61 9.85
N THR A 274 -16.58 -1.06 8.76
CA THR A 274 -16.62 0.38 8.51
C THR A 274 -17.96 0.75 7.90
N SER A 275 -18.46 1.93 8.24
CA SER A 275 -19.62 2.49 7.57
C SER A 275 -19.51 4.00 7.44
N TYR A 276 -20.13 4.54 6.41
CA TYR A 276 -20.21 5.99 6.22
C TYR A 276 -21.54 6.41 5.60
N ILE A 277 -21.87 7.68 5.80
CA ILE A 277 -23.03 8.34 5.21
C ILE A 277 -22.61 9.57 4.40
N GLU A 278 -23.32 9.80 3.30
CA GLU A 278 -23.17 10.95 2.40
C GLU A 278 -24.50 11.73 2.32
N PRO A 279 -24.83 12.55 3.34
CA PRO A 279 -26.16 13.14 3.49
C PRO A 279 -26.49 14.21 2.44
N ALA A 280 -25.47 14.76 1.77
CA ALA A 280 -25.62 15.86 0.81
C ALA A 280 -25.33 15.45 -0.65
N GLY A 281 -25.29 14.15 -0.93
CA GLY A 281 -24.96 13.60 -2.24
C GLY A 281 -23.55 12.99 -2.30
N LYS A 282 -23.23 12.36 -3.44
CA LYS A 282 -22.03 11.52 -3.59
C LYS A 282 -20.74 12.31 -3.38
N PHE A 283 -19.94 11.97 -2.37
CA PHE A 283 -18.69 12.67 -2.06
C PHE A 283 -17.57 12.36 -3.07
N GLY A 284 -17.58 11.12 -3.58
CA GLY A 284 -16.60 10.63 -4.55
C GLY A 284 -15.25 10.23 -3.92
N SER A 285 -14.31 9.83 -4.79
CA SER A 285 -13.07 9.17 -4.38
C SER A 285 -11.85 10.09 -4.24
N GLN A 286 -12.02 11.40 -4.40
CA GLN A 286 -10.94 12.37 -4.21
C GLN A 286 -11.08 13.02 -2.83
N LEU A 287 -10.00 13.48 -2.20
CA LEU A 287 -10.06 14.27 -0.96
C LEU A 287 -10.20 15.77 -1.24
N VAL A 288 -9.62 16.23 -2.35
CA VAL A 288 -9.68 17.62 -2.78
C VAL A 288 -10.94 17.91 -3.60
N ASP A 289 -11.41 19.16 -3.61
CA ASP A 289 -12.58 19.58 -4.40
C ASP A 289 -12.18 19.95 -5.84
N PHE A 290 -11.66 18.96 -6.57
CA PHE A 290 -11.16 19.15 -7.94
C PHE A 290 -12.26 19.66 -8.88
N ASP A 291 -13.48 19.16 -8.75
CA ASP A 291 -14.59 19.49 -9.64
C ASP A 291 -15.31 20.80 -9.25
N CYS A 292 -14.80 21.55 -8.25
CA CYS A 292 -15.36 22.81 -7.75
C CYS A 292 -16.86 22.69 -7.43
N THR A 293 -17.20 21.86 -6.44
CA THR A 293 -18.58 21.47 -6.19
C THR A 293 -19.45 22.66 -5.76
N CYS A 294 -20.56 22.89 -6.49
CA CYS A 294 -21.45 24.02 -6.26
C CYS A 294 -22.21 23.97 -4.93
N SER A 295 -22.58 22.76 -4.48
CA SER A 295 -23.26 22.50 -3.20
C SER A 295 -22.28 21.83 -2.22
N PRO A 296 -22.40 22.09 -0.91
CA PRO A 296 -21.50 21.46 0.06
C PRO A 296 -21.75 19.95 0.12
N LEU A 297 -20.69 19.16 -0.01
CA LEU A 297 -20.72 17.71 0.16
C LEU A 297 -20.10 17.33 1.49
N TRP A 298 -20.67 16.31 2.12
CA TRP A 298 -20.25 15.80 3.41
C TRP A 298 -20.14 14.28 3.34
N GLN A 299 -19.13 13.73 4.00
CA GLN A 299 -19.08 12.32 4.35
C GLN A 299 -18.75 12.21 5.83
N LEU A 300 -19.49 11.36 6.54
CA LEU A 300 -19.24 11.05 7.94
C LEU A 300 -19.14 9.54 8.06
N GLY A 301 -18.08 9.04 8.67
CA GLY A 301 -17.84 7.62 8.80
C GLY A 301 -17.27 7.24 10.15
N HIS A 302 -17.26 5.94 10.38
CA HIS A 302 -16.58 5.35 11.50
C HIS A 302 -16.17 3.91 11.17
N SER A 303 -15.19 3.41 11.90
CA SER A 303 -14.62 2.10 11.65
C SER A 303 -14.19 1.44 12.94
N PHE A 304 -14.26 0.11 12.94
CA PHE A 304 -13.94 -0.73 14.08
C PHE A 304 -13.16 -1.96 13.62
N VAL A 305 -12.11 -2.32 14.36
CA VAL A 305 -11.36 -3.56 14.14
C VAL A 305 -11.10 -4.23 15.47
N TYR A 306 -11.33 -5.54 15.51
CA TYR A 306 -10.87 -6.42 16.57
C TYR A 306 -9.88 -7.41 15.98
N SER A 307 -8.64 -7.36 16.46
CA SER A 307 -7.58 -8.29 16.06
C SER A 307 -6.96 -8.93 17.29
N PRO A 308 -7.42 -10.14 17.64
CA PRO A 308 -6.65 -11.00 18.52
C PRO A 308 -5.24 -11.30 17.98
N GLN A 309 -4.25 -11.45 18.87
CA GLN A 309 -2.89 -11.92 18.55
C GLN A 309 -2.44 -12.95 19.59
N THR A 310 -2.11 -14.16 19.14
CA THR A 310 -1.63 -15.26 20.00
C THR A 310 -0.32 -15.83 19.49
N SER A 311 0.59 -16.21 20.38
CA SER A 311 1.88 -16.78 19.99
C SER A 311 1.96 -18.28 20.23
N ASN A 312 2.78 -18.98 19.45
CA ASN A 312 3.05 -20.40 19.69
C ASN A 312 3.83 -20.64 21.00
N GLN A 313 4.57 -19.63 21.43
CA GLN A 313 5.36 -19.63 22.65
C GLN A 313 5.44 -18.21 23.21
N LEU A 314 5.27 -18.06 24.53
CA LEU A 314 5.43 -16.76 25.18
C LEU A 314 6.85 -16.22 25.02
N GLY A 315 6.96 -14.92 24.75
CA GLY A 315 8.23 -14.22 24.48
C GLY A 315 8.74 -14.35 23.05
N ILE A 316 8.10 -15.16 22.20
CA ILE A 316 8.41 -15.28 20.77
C ILE A 316 7.25 -14.65 19.98
N PRO A 317 7.32 -13.36 19.63
CA PRO A 317 6.27 -12.70 18.85
C PRO A 317 6.23 -13.21 17.41
N LEU A 318 5.05 -13.11 16.79
CA LEU A 318 4.84 -13.42 15.38
C LEU A 318 5.12 -12.21 14.49
N ASP A 319 5.47 -12.45 13.23
CA ASP A 319 5.84 -11.43 12.24
C ASP A 319 4.70 -10.41 11.98
N GLU A 320 3.44 -10.83 12.15
CA GLU A 320 2.29 -9.92 12.01
C GLU A 320 2.23 -8.85 13.11
N SER A 321 2.90 -9.04 14.25
CA SER A 321 2.92 -8.08 15.37
C SER A 321 4.04 -7.03 15.25
N ASP A 322 5.00 -7.23 14.34
CA ASP A 322 6.27 -6.50 14.26
C ASP A 322 6.13 -5.01 13.89
N PHE A 323 4.97 -4.63 13.36
CA PHE A 323 4.65 -3.25 13.02
C PHE A 323 4.15 -2.44 14.21
N LEU A 324 3.60 -3.10 15.23
CA LEU A 324 2.86 -2.43 16.29
C LEU A 324 3.83 -1.69 17.22
N ARG A 325 3.58 -0.39 17.40
CA ARG A 325 4.46 0.51 18.16
C ARG A 325 3.71 1.27 19.24
N LEU A 326 4.39 1.50 20.34
CA LEU A 326 4.04 2.47 21.37
C LEU A 326 4.13 3.90 20.81
N ALA A 327 3.57 4.87 21.54
CA ALA A 327 3.39 6.23 21.03
C ALA A 327 4.69 7.06 20.99
N ASP A 328 5.79 6.54 21.54
CA ASP A 328 7.17 7.03 21.33
C ASP A 328 7.89 6.34 20.16
N GLY A 329 7.27 5.34 19.54
CA GLY A 329 7.85 4.55 18.47
C GLY A 329 8.51 3.24 18.89
N THR A 330 8.57 2.89 20.17
CA THR A 330 9.08 1.58 20.62
C THR A 330 8.22 0.46 20.02
N ARG A 331 8.81 -0.60 19.45
CA ARG A 331 8.01 -1.77 19.02
C ARG A 331 7.45 -2.48 20.25
N LEU A 332 6.16 -2.81 20.25
CA LEU A 332 5.51 -3.45 21.40
C LEU A 332 6.19 -4.78 21.77
N ASN A 333 6.58 -5.55 20.75
CA ASN A 333 7.15 -6.88 20.90
C ASN A 333 8.69 -6.89 21.10
N GLN A 334 9.34 -5.72 21.14
CA GLN A 334 10.76 -5.64 21.43
C GLN A 334 11.01 -5.97 22.91
N THR A 335 12.01 -6.81 23.20
CA THR A 335 12.43 -7.08 24.58
C THR A 335 12.75 -5.78 25.31
N GLY A 336 12.17 -5.59 26.49
CA GLY A 336 12.34 -4.35 27.26
C GLY A 336 11.29 -3.28 26.98
N ALA A 337 10.40 -3.45 26.00
CA ALA A 337 9.45 -2.41 25.59
C ALA A 337 8.50 -1.95 26.71
N LEU A 338 8.04 -2.88 27.55
CA LEU A 338 7.17 -2.57 28.69
C LEU A 338 7.81 -2.92 30.04
N ALA A 339 8.69 -3.91 30.08
CA ALA A 339 9.40 -4.32 31.30
C ALA A 339 10.81 -4.82 30.95
N PRO A 340 11.85 -4.53 31.77
CA PRO A 340 13.21 -4.98 31.51
C PRO A 340 13.32 -6.49 31.31
N GLY A 341 13.89 -6.91 30.18
CA GLY A 341 14.12 -8.33 29.86
C GLY A 341 12.89 -9.13 29.44
N VAL A 342 11.70 -8.51 29.34
CA VAL A 342 10.46 -9.18 28.93
C VAL A 342 10.09 -8.79 27.50
N ALA A 343 9.65 -9.77 26.70
CA ALA A 343 9.10 -9.56 25.37
C ALA A 343 7.59 -9.87 25.33
N VAL A 344 6.79 -8.92 24.84
CA VAL A 344 5.35 -9.13 24.61
C VAL A 344 5.16 -9.97 23.35
N SER A 345 4.33 -11.00 23.43
CA SER A 345 4.06 -11.90 22.30
C SER A 345 2.57 -12.17 22.07
N GLU A 346 1.69 -11.90 23.05
CA GLU A 346 0.24 -12.00 22.90
C GLU A 346 -0.45 -10.72 23.36
N PHE A 347 -1.54 -10.37 22.68
CA PHE A 347 -2.40 -9.24 23.02
C PHE A 347 -3.70 -9.29 22.22
N ASP A 348 -4.70 -8.54 22.64
CA ASP A 348 -5.88 -8.25 21.83
C ASP A 348 -5.85 -6.78 21.41
N LEU A 349 -6.01 -6.50 20.12
CA LEU A 349 -6.03 -5.14 19.58
C LEU A 349 -7.45 -4.74 19.19
N TRP A 350 -7.91 -3.64 19.76
CA TRP A 350 -9.11 -2.93 19.33
C TRP A 350 -8.73 -1.60 18.68
N PHE A 351 -9.29 -1.33 17.51
CA PHE A 351 -9.18 -0.03 16.85
C PHE A 351 -10.58 0.54 16.65
N TYR A 352 -10.75 1.83 16.94
CA TYR A 352 -11.92 2.60 16.60
C TYR A 352 -11.52 3.92 15.94
N GLY A 353 -12.09 4.22 14.79
CA GLY A 353 -11.88 5.45 14.04
C GLY A 353 -13.19 6.17 13.77
N VAL A 354 -13.17 7.50 13.80
CA VAL A 354 -14.29 8.36 13.38
C VAL A 354 -13.77 9.38 12.40
N ASP A 355 -14.44 9.53 11.26
CA ASP A 355 -14.01 10.37 10.15
C ASP A 355 -15.08 11.38 9.70
N LEU A 356 -14.59 12.54 9.27
CA LEU A 356 -15.38 13.62 8.68
C LEU A 356 -14.65 14.17 7.46
N ALA A 357 -15.38 14.31 6.35
CA ALA A 357 -14.87 14.96 5.15
C ALA A 357 -15.90 15.94 4.58
N TRP A 358 -15.39 17.06 4.06
CA TRP A 358 -16.19 18.16 3.52
C TRP A 358 -15.55 18.78 2.28
N LYS A 359 -16.38 19.20 1.32
CA LYS A 359 -15.96 19.93 0.12
C LYS A 359 -16.99 20.95 -0.34
N HIS A 360 -16.51 22.09 -0.85
CA HIS A 360 -17.36 23.11 -1.45
C HIS A 360 -16.55 24.18 -2.20
N ARG A 361 -16.90 24.49 -3.46
CA ARG A 361 -16.35 25.61 -4.24
C ARG A 361 -14.81 25.69 -4.22
N GLY A 362 -14.16 24.56 -4.45
CA GLY A 362 -12.71 24.42 -4.47
C GLY A 362 -12.08 24.26 -3.08
N TRP A 363 -12.84 24.47 -1.99
CA TRP A 363 -12.40 24.15 -0.63
C TRP A 363 -12.63 22.68 -0.31
N SER A 364 -11.73 22.11 0.48
CA SER A 364 -11.87 20.76 1.01
C SER A 364 -11.20 20.64 2.36
N ALA A 365 -11.78 19.86 3.25
CA ALA A 365 -11.20 19.51 4.54
C ALA A 365 -11.59 18.09 4.93
N ASP A 366 -10.70 17.38 5.60
CA ASP A 366 -10.93 16.04 6.10
C ASP A 366 -10.12 15.78 7.37
N SER A 367 -10.67 14.97 8.26
CA SER A 367 -10.11 14.68 9.57
C SER A 367 -10.58 13.33 10.06
N GLU A 368 -9.69 12.63 10.75
CA GLU A 368 -10.01 11.38 11.44
C GLU A 368 -9.44 11.42 12.87
N VAL A 369 -10.18 10.82 13.79
CA VAL A 369 -9.75 10.57 15.17
C VAL A 369 -9.67 9.07 15.39
N PHE A 370 -8.59 8.62 15.99
CA PHE A 370 -8.27 7.22 16.21
C PHE A 370 -8.14 6.90 17.69
N PHE A 371 -8.61 5.72 18.05
CA PHE A 371 -8.48 5.12 19.36
C PHE A 371 -8.00 3.68 19.18
N ARG A 372 -6.96 3.29 19.90
CA ARG A 372 -6.42 1.93 19.90
C ARG A 372 -6.22 1.46 21.32
N TRP A 373 -6.86 0.35 21.66
CA TRP A 373 -6.63 -0.38 22.91
C TRP A 373 -5.88 -1.65 22.60
N ILE A 374 -4.79 -1.89 23.32
CA ILE A 374 -4.01 -3.12 23.27
C ILE A 374 -4.15 -3.74 24.64
N GLU A 375 -4.94 -4.80 24.75
CA GLU A 375 -5.37 -5.41 26.01
C GLU A 375 -4.84 -6.83 26.14
N ASN A 376 -5.01 -7.43 27.31
CA ASN A 376 -4.63 -8.82 27.57
C ASN A 376 -3.16 -9.11 27.24
N LEU A 377 -2.27 -8.15 27.52
CA LEU A 377 -0.84 -8.25 27.22
C LEU A 377 -0.21 -9.43 27.95
N ARG A 378 0.51 -10.28 27.22
CA ARG A 378 1.30 -11.38 27.78
C ARG A 378 2.68 -11.47 27.14
N GLY A 379 3.64 -11.89 27.95
CA GLY A 379 5.02 -12.11 27.55
C GLY A 379 5.67 -13.24 28.34
N ASP A 380 6.98 -13.40 28.19
CA ASP A 380 7.81 -14.38 28.90
C ASP A 380 8.14 -14.01 30.36
N GLY A 381 7.53 -12.94 30.88
CA GLY A 381 7.72 -12.47 32.25
C GLY A 381 6.61 -11.51 32.70
N PRO A 382 6.68 -11.04 33.96
CA PRO A 382 5.69 -10.12 34.51
C PRO A 382 5.74 -8.77 33.80
N LEU A 383 4.57 -8.25 33.43
CA LEU A 383 4.41 -6.92 32.83
C LEU A 383 3.82 -5.95 33.87
N PRO A 384 4.24 -4.67 33.88
CA PRO A 384 3.71 -3.67 34.82
C PRO A 384 2.32 -3.17 34.46
N VAL A 385 1.86 -3.44 33.23
CA VAL A 385 0.55 -3.08 32.70
C VAL A 385 -0.05 -4.29 31.97
N ASP A 386 -1.37 -4.41 32.03
CA ASP A 386 -2.15 -5.42 31.29
C ASP A 386 -2.73 -4.87 29.99
N SER A 387 -2.73 -3.55 29.84
CA SER A 387 -3.29 -2.81 28.72
C SER A 387 -2.49 -1.54 28.39
N VAL A 388 -2.55 -1.11 27.14
CA VAL A 388 -2.01 0.15 26.63
C VAL A 388 -3.06 0.85 25.80
N PHE A 389 -3.25 2.15 26.03
CA PHE A 389 -4.14 2.99 25.25
C PHE A 389 -3.36 4.03 24.43
N GLN A 390 -3.76 4.18 23.17
CA GLN A 390 -3.18 5.15 22.26
C GLN A 390 -4.31 5.80 21.46
N HIS A 391 -4.21 7.11 21.25
CA HIS A 391 -5.15 7.86 20.45
C HIS A 391 -4.44 8.92 19.62
N GLY A 392 -5.10 9.39 18.58
CA GLY A 392 -4.53 10.42 17.75
C GLY A 392 -5.55 10.98 16.79
N LEU A 393 -5.11 11.96 16.02
CA LEU A 393 -5.94 12.56 15.00
C LEU A 393 -5.07 13.13 13.91
N TYR A 394 -5.71 13.39 12.77
CA TYR A 394 -5.20 14.36 11.83
C TYR A 394 -6.32 15.30 11.39
N VAL A 395 -5.92 16.47 10.91
CA VAL A 395 -6.76 17.37 10.11
C VAL A 395 -5.95 17.82 8.90
N GLU A 396 -6.52 17.70 7.72
CA GLU A 396 -5.95 18.26 6.50
C GLU A 396 -7.01 19.02 5.71
N GLY A 397 -6.57 20.02 4.97
CA GLY A 397 -7.47 20.87 4.22
C GLY A 397 -6.72 21.77 3.26
N GLY A 398 -7.48 22.32 2.32
CA GLY A 398 -6.89 23.09 1.24
C GLY A 398 -7.92 23.74 0.34
N LYS A 399 -7.41 24.51 -0.62
CA LYS A 399 -8.20 25.24 -1.59
C LYS A 399 -7.54 25.27 -2.96
N PHE A 400 -8.32 25.00 -4.00
CA PHE A 400 -7.97 25.41 -5.36
C PHE A 400 -7.94 26.94 -5.47
N LEU A 401 -6.74 27.52 -5.61
CA LEU A 401 -6.55 28.94 -5.92
C LEU A 401 -6.80 29.21 -7.41
N ILE A 402 -6.52 28.21 -8.25
CA ILE A 402 -6.90 28.17 -9.66
C ILE A 402 -7.62 26.85 -9.87
N GLU A 403 -8.89 26.93 -10.26
CA GLU A 403 -9.75 25.76 -10.43
C GLU A 403 -9.07 24.68 -11.28
N ARG A 404 -9.13 23.44 -10.78
CA ARG A 404 -8.58 22.23 -11.42
C ARG A 404 -7.08 22.26 -11.72
N THR A 405 -6.36 23.30 -11.29
CA THR A 405 -4.99 23.56 -11.73
C THR A 405 -4.02 23.70 -10.57
N PHE A 406 -4.35 24.51 -9.55
CA PHE A 406 -3.42 24.79 -8.45
C PHE A 406 -4.17 24.77 -7.11
N ASP A 407 -3.78 23.85 -6.23
CA ASP A 407 -4.43 23.56 -4.97
C ASP A 407 -3.43 23.65 -3.81
N LEU A 408 -3.68 24.56 -2.87
CA LEU A 408 -2.83 24.82 -1.71
C LEU A 408 -3.36 24.05 -0.50
N ASN A 409 -2.48 23.36 0.22
CA ASN A 409 -2.85 22.40 1.25
C ASN A 409 -2.05 22.54 2.54
N PHE A 410 -2.69 22.20 3.66
CA PHE A 410 -2.11 22.13 4.99
C PHE A 410 -2.58 20.86 5.71
N ARG A 411 -1.74 20.33 6.60
CA ARG A 411 -2.04 19.18 7.46
C ARG A 411 -1.42 19.36 8.84
N TYR A 412 -2.16 18.97 9.86
CA TYR A 412 -1.64 18.69 11.19
C TYR A 412 -2.02 17.26 11.58
N SER A 413 -1.10 16.54 12.19
CA SER A 413 -1.33 15.17 12.66
C SER A 413 -0.63 14.93 13.99
N TYR A 414 -1.25 14.15 14.86
CA TYR A 414 -0.82 13.94 16.23
C TYR A 414 -1.11 12.51 16.70
N VAL A 415 -0.16 11.94 17.42
CA VAL A 415 -0.26 10.63 18.07
C VAL A 415 0.09 10.81 19.54
N ASN A 416 -0.68 10.22 20.43
CA ASN A 416 -0.47 10.22 21.87
C ASN A 416 -0.81 8.85 22.47
N GLY A 417 -0.18 8.52 23.58
CA GLY A 417 -0.51 7.33 24.37
C GLY A 417 0.33 7.29 25.64
N ASP A 418 0.17 6.20 26.39
CA ASP A 418 0.78 6.05 27.73
C ASP A 418 2.30 6.20 27.73
N PHE A 419 2.95 5.87 26.61
CA PHE A 419 4.41 5.85 26.47
C PHE A 419 4.97 6.97 25.60
N GLY A 420 4.20 8.02 25.29
CA GLY A 420 4.74 9.18 24.59
C GLY A 420 3.80 9.80 23.57
N ASN A 421 4.36 10.66 22.73
CA ASN A 421 3.63 11.31 21.66
C ASN A 421 4.57 11.79 20.54
N GLY A 422 3.96 12.06 19.39
CA GLY A 422 4.60 12.65 18.22
C GLY A 422 3.64 13.50 17.42
N SER A 423 4.18 14.41 16.62
CA SER A 423 3.36 15.32 15.79
C SER A 423 3.99 15.61 14.43
N GLU A 424 3.13 15.94 13.49
CA GLU A 424 3.45 16.34 12.11
C GLU A 424 2.71 17.65 11.79
N PHE A 425 3.42 18.59 11.16
CA PHE A 425 2.82 19.76 10.50
C PHE A 425 3.32 19.80 9.06
N ALA A 426 2.41 19.79 8.08
CA ALA A 426 2.77 19.87 6.67
C ALA A 426 2.06 21.01 5.95
N GLY A 427 2.77 21.60 4.98
CA GLY A 427 2.25 22.59 4.05
C GLY A 427 2.79 22.34 2.66
N GLY A 428 1.97 22.54 1.64
CA GLY A 428 2.35 22.19 0.28
C GLY A 428 1.29 22.54 -0.75
N PHE A 429 1.52 22.12 -1.99
CA PHE A 429 0.57 22.32 -3.08
C PHE A 429 0.52 21.14 -4.03
N ASN A 430 -0.61 21.02 -4.71
CA ASN A 430 -0.79 20.17 -5.88
C ASN A 430 -0.93 21.05 -7.12
N TRP A 431 -0.22 20.68 -8.17
CA TRP A 431 -0.32 21.29 -9.50
C TRP A 431 -0.77 20.24 -10.53
N TYR A 432 -1.78 20.60 -11.30
CA TYR A 432 -2.40 19.76 -12.33
C TYR A 432 -2.20 20.42 -13.70
N PRO A 433 -1.05 20.19 -14.37
CA PRO A 433 -0.65 20.94 -15.57
C PRO A 433 -1.64 20.87 -16.74
N LEU A 434 -2.47 19.82 -16.79
CA LEU A 434 -3.43 19.60 -17.87
C LEU A 434 -4.89 19.78 -17.42
N ALA A 435 -5.14 20.34 -16.23
CA ALA A 435 -6.46 20.42 -15.61
C ALA A 435 -7.19 19.05 -15.57
N LYS A 436 -6.40 17.98 -15.40
CA LYS A 436 -6.85 16.58 -15.28
C LYS A 436 -6.27 15.98 -14.00
N PRO A 437 -7.06 15.20 -13.25
CA PRO A 437 -6.57 14.55 -12.03
C PRO A 437 -5.61 13.40 -12.32
N THR A 438 -5.43 13.04 -13.60
CA THR A 438 -4.59 11.94 -14.04
C THR A 438 -3.11 12.31 -14.12
N LEU A 439 -2.78 13.60 -14.04
CA LEU A 439 -1.42 14.11 -14.06
C LEU A 439 -1.28 15.14 -12.94
N LYS A 440 -0.48 14.83 -11.92
CA LYS A 440 -0.36 15.62 -10.70
C LYS A 440 1.12 15.76 -10.34
N PHE A 441 1.53 16.99 -10.05
CA PHE A 441 2.76 17.27 -9.32
C PHE A 441 2.39 17.71 -7.90
N THR A 442 3.04 17.14 -6.89
CA THR A 442 2.84 17.50 -5.49
C THR A 442 4.18 17.97 -4.92
N PHE A 443 4.16 19.07 -4.19
CA PHE A 443 5.30 19.52 -3.40
C PHE A 443 4.85 19.76 -1.96
N ASP A 444 5.60 19.26 -0.99
CA ASP A 444 5.29 19.46 0.42
C ASP A 444 6.53 19.58 1.31
N VAL A 445 6.36 20.35 2.38
CA VAL A 445 7.32 20.51 3.47
C VAL A 445 6.63 20.11 4.75
N THR A 446 7.25 19.19 5.48
CA THR A 446 6.67 18.53 6.65
C THR A 446 7.63 18.64 7.83
N ARG A 447 7.21 19.29 8.92
CA ARG A 447 7.92 19.31 10.20
C ARG A 447 7.47 18.13 11.04
N LEU A 448 8.41 17.26 11.38
CA LEU A 448 8.21 16.11 12.27
C LEU A 448 8.80 16.41 13.64
N ASN A 449 8.10 15.96 14.68
CA ASN A 449 8.57 16.01 16.06
C ASN A 449 8.29 14.65 16.72
N ARG A 450 9.36 13.91 17.02
CA ARG A 450 9.34 12.58 17.65
C ARG A 450 8.37 11.62 16.95
N SER A 451 8.57 11.40 15.64
CA SER A 451 7.73 10.49 14.87
C SER A 451 7.70 9.08 15.51
N PRO A 452 6.53 8.52 15.86
CA PRO A 452 6.42 7.13 16.29
C PRO A 452 6.27 6.17 15.09
N LEU A 453 6.14 6.73 13.88
CA LEU A 453 5.88 5.99 12.65
C LEU A 453 7.18 5.50 12.02
N GLN A 454 7.18 4.23 11.58
CA GLN A 454 8.17 3.70 10.65
C GLN A 454 7.46 3.30 9.35
N ASN A 455 7.52 4.16 8.33
CA ASN A 455 6.90 3.89 7.04
C ASN A 455 7.77 4.43 5.88
N ARG A 456 8.28 3.51 5.05
CA ARG A 456 9.12 3.86 3.89
C ARG A 456 8.33 4.63 2.84
N SER A 457 7.09 4.21 2.59
CA SER A 457 6.18 4.89 1.67
C SER A 457 5.93 6.37 1.98
N ALA A 458 6.02 6.77 3.24
CA ALA A 458 5.83 8.15 3.66
C ALA A 458 7.15 8.94 3.77
N ASP A 459 8.30 8.28 3.61
CA ASP A 459 9.65 8.80 3.90
C ASP A 459 9.88 9.15 5.38
N ILE A 460 9.05 8.59 6.27
CA ILE A 460 9.05 8.85 7.71
C ILE A 460 9.63 7.64 8.45
N SER A 461 10.68 7.88 9.22
CA SER A 461 11.30 6.90 10.11
C SER A 461 10.97 7.19 11.56
N VAL A 462 11.04 6.13 12.37
CA VAL A 462 10.80 6.24 13.81
C VAL A 462 11.89 7.11 14.45
N GLY A 463 11.48 7.98 15.37
CA GLY A 463 12.34 8.95 16.05
C GLY A 463 12.64 10.22 15.26
N ASP A 464 12.21 10.33 13.98
CA ASP A 464 12.44 11.51 13.18
C ASP A 464 11.91 12.77 13.87
N SER A 465 12.82 13.72 14.10
CA SER A 465 12.54 15.08 14.53
C SER A 465 13.33 16.01 13.64
N GLY A 466 12.65 16.77 12.78
CA GLY A 466 13.30 17.47 11.68
C GLY A 466 12.33 17.99 10.63
N VAL A 467 12.86 18.34 9.46
CA VAL A 467 12.08 18.82 8.31
C VAL A 467 12.27 17.88 7.13
N LEU A 468 11.16 17.36 6.61
CA LEU A 468 11.05 16.54 5.42
C LEU A 468 10.56 17.40 4.25
N PHE A 469 11.22 17.31 3.11
CA PHE A 469 10.87 17.94 1.85
C PHE A 469 10.55 16.84 0.85
N ARG A 470 9.44 16.97 0.11
CA ARG A 470 9.06 16.01 -0.93
C ARG A 470 8.57 16.71 -2.19
N SER A 471 8.98 16.17 -3.33
CA SER A 471 8.43 16.50 -4.64
C SER A 471 8.03 15.20 -5.33
N GLN A 472 6.78 15.09 -5.77
CA GLN A 472 6.26 13.88 -6.41
C GLN A 472 5.58 14.21 -7.73
N PHE A 473 5.98 13.51 -8.78
CA PHE A 473 5.29 13.51 -10.06
C PHE A 473 4.51 12.20 -10.22
N GLN A 474 3.22 12.33 -10.53
CA GLN A 474 2.30 11.21 -10.71
C GLN A 474 1.60 11.31 -12.07
N ALA A 475 1.63 10.22 -12.82
CA ALA A 475 0.85 10.06 -14.05
C ALA A 475 0.09 8.73 -14.05
N GLU A 476 -1.19 8.75 -14.44
CA GLU A 476 -2.04 7.56 -14.60
C GLU A 476 -2.60 7.44 -16.04
N PHE A 477 -2.90 6.21 -16.47
CA PHE A 477 -3.52 5.91 -17.76
C PHE A 477 -4.69 4.92 -17.67
#